data_AF-A0A7J5UJK5-F1
#
_entry.id   AF-A0A7J5UJK5-F1
#
_cell.length_a   1.000
_cell.length_b   1.000
_cell.length_c   1.000
_cell.angle_alpha   90.00
_cell.angle_beta   90.00
_cell.angle_gamma   90.00
#
_symmetry.space_group_name_H-M   'P 1'
#
loop_
_entity.id
_entity.type
_entity.pdbx_description
1 polymer ?
#
loop_
_entity_poly.entity_id
_entity_poly.type
_entity_poly.pdbx_seq_one_letter_code
_entity_poly.pdbx_strand_id
1 'polypeptide(L)'
;MSSETWNRTEAVIVAAALEPLDVASHLAAAAVVARLEWYPSTEHLLSVSLLTDAAGRVARNADGVLEPGPAAADLADALTEAFDVDVLMEGVPARRVAGEAAGAGEAGPGEGGAGEGG
;
A
#
# COMPACT_ATOMS: atom_id res chain seq x y z
N MET A 1 -19.02 -15.11 26.03
CA MET A 1 -18.09 -14.96 24.89
C MET A 1 -18.18 -13.50 24.51
N SER A 2 -17.11 -12.72 24.63
CA SER A 2 -17.13 -11.35 24.10
C SER A 2 -17.23 -11.47 22.60
N SER A 3 -18.31 -10.93 22.01
CA SER A 3 -18.41 -10.81 20.56
C SER A 3 -17.43 -9.71 20.15
N GLU A 4 -16.35 -10.09 19.47
CA GLU A 4 -15.48 -9.12 18.81
C GLU A 4 -16.36 -8.36 17.78
N THR A 5 -16.45 -7.04 17.91
CA THR A 5 -17.18 -6.21 16.94
C THR A 5 -16.23 -5.87 15.80
N TRP A 6 -16.54 -6.37 14.60
CA TRP A 6 -15.80 -6.08 13.38
C TRP A 6 -16.40 -4.88 12.66
N ASN A 7 -15.56 -3.91 12.34
CA ASN A 7 -15.89 -2.75 11.53
C ASN A 7 -15.40 -2.99 10.10
N ARG A 8 -16.15 -2.48 9.12
CA ARG A 8 -15.68 -2.46 7.75
C ARG A 8 -14.77 -1.25 7.55
N THR A 9 -13.58 -1.47 7.01
CA THR A 9 -12.59 -0.43 6.71
C THR A 9 -12.30 -0.45 5.22
N GLU A 10 -12.34 0.73 4.57
CA GLU A 10 -12.02 0.85 3.15
C GLU A 10 -10.58 1.27 2.95
N ALA A 11 -9.98 0.73 1.90
CA ALA A 11 -8.71 1.14 1.36
C ALA A 11 -8.74 1.18 -0.17
N VAL A 12 -7.81 1.93 -0.73
CA VAL A 12 -7.53 1.99 -2.16
C VAL A 12 -6.03 1.82 -2.35
N ILE A 13 -5.65 0.88 -3.20
CA ILE A 13 -4.27 0.73 -3.68
C ILE A 13 -4.16 1.50 -5.00
N VAL A 14 -3.11 2.31 -5.10
CA VAL A 14 -2.79 3.13 -6.27
C VAL A 14 -1.44 2.72 -6.84
N ALA A 15 -1.40 2.40 -8.13
CA ALA A 15 -0.18 1.96 -8.81
C ALA A 15 -0.20 2.33 -10.29
N ALA A 16 0.97 2.48 -10.91
CA ALA A 16 1.06 2.63 -12.37
C ALA A 16 0.62 1.35 -13.10
N ALA A 17 1.00 0.20 -12.57
CA ALA A 17 0.54 -1.12 -12.99
C ALA A 17 0.39 -1.99 -11.72
N LEU A 18 -0.70 -2.75 -11.63
CA LEU A 18 -0.97 -3.67 -10.54
C LEU A 18 -1.76 -4.86 -11.04
N GLU A 19 -1.35 -6.07 -10.69
CA GLU A 19 -2.11 -7.29 -10.93
C GLU A 19 -2.98 -7.61 -9.70
N PRO A 20 -4.33 -7.48 -9.77
CA PRO A 20 -5.20 -7.67 -8.61
C PRO A 20 -5.13 -9.08 -8.00
N LEU A 21 -4.80 -10.08 -8.81
CA LEU A 21 -4.67 -11.47 -8.35
C LEU A 21 -3.43 -11.69 -7.49
N ASP A 22 -2.37 -10.92 -7.69
CA ASP A 22 -1.16 -11.01 -6.86
C ASP A 22 -1.44 -10.42 -5.48
N VAL A 23 -2.18 -9.31 -5.40
CA VAL A 23 -2.66 -8.73 -4.13
C VAL A 23 -3.58 -9.72 -3.41
N ALA A 24 -4.51 -10.36 -4.14
CA ALA A 24 -5.40 -11.38 -3.57
C ALA A 24 -4.61 -12.54 -2.96
N SER A 25 -3.58 -13.02 -3.68
CA SER A 25 -2.72 -14.12 -3.24
C SER A 25 -1.91 -13.74 -2.00
N HIS A 26 -1.39 -12.51 -1.94
CA HIS A 26 -0.66 -12.00 -0.78
C HIS A 26 -1.56 -11.92 0.47
N LEU A 27 -2.77 -11.38 0.34
CA LEU A 27 -3.74 -11.30 1.44
C LEU A 27 -4.18 -12.69 1.91
N ALA A 28 -4.41 -13.61 0.98
CA ALA A 28 -4.76 -14.99 1.27
C ALA A 28 -3.64 -15.74 2.01
N ALA A 29 -2.38 -15.52 1.64
CA ALA A 29 -1.22 -16.09 2.32
C ALA A 29 -1.11 -15.63 3.79
N ALA A 30 -1.55 -14.40 4.08
CA ALA A 30 -1.67 -13.88 5.44
C ALA A 30 -2.98 -14.29 6.15
N ALA A 31 -3.86 -15.04 5.49
CA ALA A 31 -5.21 -15.37 5.92
C ALA A 31 -6.09 -14.14 6.21
N VAL A 32 -5.79 -12.98 5.62
CA VAL A 32 -6.54 -11.73 5.81
C VAL A 32 -7.88 -11.82 5.10
N VAL A 33 -8.96 -11.44 5.78
CA VAL A 33 -10.29 -11.34 5.19
C VAL A 33 -10.45 -10.00 4.50
N ALA A 34 -10.48 -10.03 3.17
CA ALA A 34 -10.59 -8.86 2.34
C ALA A 34 -11.51 -9.11 1.13
N ARG A 35 -12.14 -8.06 0.65
CA ARG A 35 -12.80 -8.03 -0.66
C ARG A 35 -12.04 -7.08 -1.57
N LEU A 36 -11.77 -7.54 -2.79
CA LEU A 36 -11.10 -6.78 -3.83
C LEU A 36 -12.09 -6.44 -4.93
N GLU A 37 -12.10 -5.17 -5.35
CA GLU A 37 -12.88 -4.69 -6.50
C GLU A 37 -11.96 -3.96 -7.47
N TRP A 38 -11.89 -4.47 -8.70
CA TRP A 38 -11.10 -3.91 -9.78
C TRP A 38 -11.96 -3.63 -11.00
N TYR A 39 -11.68 -2.52 -11.69
CA TYR A 39 -12.38 -2.09 -12.89
C TYR A 39 -11.36 -1.89 -14.01
N PRO A 40 -11.48 -2.57 -15.17
CA PRO A 40 -10.51 -2.44 -16.27
C PRO A 40 -10.36 -1.01 -16.81
N SER A 41 -11.37 -0.16 -16.65
CA SER A 41 -11.32 1.25 -17.04
C SER A 41 -10.49 2.14 -16.11
N THR A 42 -10.09 1.63 -14.94
CA THR A 42 -9.28 2.32 -13.94
C THR A 42 -8.16 1.39 -13.47
N GLU A 43 -7.29 1.00 -14.39
CA GLU A 43 -6.22 0.03 -14.14
C GLU A 43 -5.28 0.42 -12.99
N HIS A 44 -5.18 1.72 -12.69
CA HIS A 44 -4.35 2.26 -11.62
C HIS A 44 -4.94 2.14 -10.21
N LEU A 45 -6.18 1.66 -10.07
CA LEU A 45 -6.91 1.63 -8.81
C LEU A 45 -7.42 0.23 -8.49
N LEU A 46 -7.17 -0.21 -7.26
CA LEU A 46 -7.77 -1.41 -6.68
C LEU A 46 -8.44 -1.05 -5.36
N SER A 47 -9.77 -1.19 -5.29
CA SER A 47 -10.51 -1.00 -4.05
C SER A 47 -10.40 -2.25 -3.19
N VAL A 48 -10.14 -2.04 -1.89
CA VAL A 48 -10.00 -3.10 -0.89
C VAL A 48 -10.93 -2.80 0.28
N SER A 49 -11.86 -3.69 0.56
CA SER A 49 -12.67 -3.64 1.79
C SER A 49 -12.15 -4.67 2.78
N LEU A 50 -11.79 -4.24 3.99
CA LEU A 50 -11.27 -5.06 5.08
C LEU A 50 -12.27 -5.10 6.24
N LEU A 51 -12.05 -6.05 7.16
CA LEU A 51 -12.65 -6.02 8.49
C LEU A 51 -11.57 -5.68 9.52
N THR A 52 -11.87 -4.77 10.45
CA THR A 52 -10.99 -4.37 11.55
C THR A 52 -11.70 -4.45 12.90
N ASP A 53 -10.97 -4.83 13.95
CA ASP A 53 -11.50 -4.77 15.31
C ASP A 53 -11.43 -3.35 15.88
N ALA A 54 -11.90 -3.15 17.12
CA ALA A 54 -11.85 -1.85 17.79
C ALA A 54 -10.41 -1.34 18.06
N ALA A 55 -9.40 -2.21 17.97
CA ALA A 55 -7.99 -1.86 18.10
C ALA A 55 -7.32 -1.58 16.74
N GLY A 56 -8.08 -1.65 15.64
CA GLY A 56 -7.56 -1.41 14.29
C GLY A 56 -6.75 -2.58 13.72
N ARG A 57 -6.93 -3.81 14.24
CA ARG A 57 -6.30 -5.01 13.70
C ARG A 57 -7.18 -5.63 12.63
N VAL A 58 -6.58 -6.07 11.53
CA VAL A 58 -7.32 -6.69 10.43
C VAL A 58 -7.79 -8.10 10.81
N ALA A 59 -8.98 -8.48 10.37
CA ALA A 59 -9.49 -9.82 10.60
C ALA A 59 -8.69 -10.85 9.80
N ARG A 60 -8.30 -11.94 10.46
CA ARG A 60 -7.78 -13.15 9.83
C ARG A 60 -8.80 -14.28 9.95
N ASN A 61 -8.87 -15.13 8.93
CA ASN A 61 -9.66 -16.34 8.96
C ASN A 61 -8.85 -17.50 9.56
N ALA A 62 -9.24 -17.94 10.75
CA ALA A 62 -8.76 -19.15 11.40
C ALA A 62 -9.87 -20.21 11.37
N ASP A 63 -9.84 -21.07 10.35
CA ASP A 63 -10.77 -22.20 10.21
C ASP A 63 -12.27 -21.83 10.29
N GLY A 64 -12.65 -20.70 9.69
CA GLY A 64 -14.03 -20.20 9.66
C GLY A 64 -14.38 -19.28 10.83
N VAL A 65 -13.42 -18.99 11.71
CA VAL A 65 -13.54 -18.01 12.80
C VAL A 65 -12.67 -16.80 12.49
N LEU A 66 -13.19 -15.60 12.76
CA LEU A 66 -12.39 -14.37 12.63
C LEU A 66 -11.58 -14.15 13.89
N GLU A 67 -10.27 -13.98 13.72
CA GLU A 67 -9.33 -13.64 14.79
C GLU A 67 -8.58 -12.35 14.46
N PRO A 68 -8.18 -11.55 15.47
CA PRO A 68 -7.37 -10.37 15.23
C PRO A 68 -5.98 -10.70 14.67
N GLY A 69 -5.63 -10.07 13.56
CA GLY A 69 -4.36 -10.17 12.89
C GLY A 69 -3.42 -8.99 13.14
N PRO A 70 -2.58 -8.62 12.16
CA PRO A 70 -1.71 -7.45 12.26
C PRO A 70 -2.51 -6.14 12.31
N ALA A 71 -1.87 -5.04 12.69
CA ALA A 71 -2.50 -3.74 12.59
C ALA A 71 -2.77 -3.40 11.11
N ALA A 72 -3.83 -2.64 10.84
CA ALA A 72 -4.17 -2.19 9.51
C ALA A 72 -3.04 -1.37 8.86
N ALA A 73 -2.30 -0.59 9.66
CA ALA A 73 -1.11 0.13 9.23
C ALA A 73 0.04 -0.81 8.80
N ASP A 74 0.30 -1.88 9.56
CA ASP A 74 1.34 -2.86 9.23
C ASP A 74 1.00 -3.61 7.94
N LEU A 75 -0.29 -3.92 7.72
CA LEU A 75 -0.74 -4.50 6.46
C LEU A 75 -0.53 -3.54 5.28
N ALA A 76 -0.83 -2.26 5.47
CA ALA A 76 -0.62 -1.24 4.43
C ALA A 76 0.87 -1.10 4.08
N ASP A 77 1.75 -1.07 5.09
CA ASP A 77 3.20 -1.06 4.89
C ASP A 77 3.67 -2.34 4.16
N ALA A 78 3.18 -3.52 4.53
CA ALA A 78 3.54 -4.78 3.87
C ALA A 78 3.11 -4.82 2.39
N LEU A 79 1.92 -4.32 2.06
CA LEU A 79 1.45 -4.20 0.68
C LEU A 79 2.29 -3.20 -0.12
N THR A 80 2.60 -2.06 0.49
CA THR A 80 3.45 -1.01 -0.07
C THR A 80 4.81 -1.58 -0.46
N GLU A 81 5.46 -2.31 0.45
CA GLU A 81 6.77 -2.92 0.23
C GLU A 81 6.71 -4.09 -0.77
N ALA A 82 5.67 -4.91 -0.73
CA ALA A 82 5.57 -6.09 -1.59
C ALA A 82 5.31 -5.74 -3.07
N PHE A 83 4.63 -4.63 -3.34
CA PHE A 83 4.15 -4.29 -4.67
C PHE A 83 4.66 -2.95 -5.21
N ASP A 84 5.41 -2.17 -4.43
CA ASP A 84 5.83 -0.80 -4.77
C ASP A 84 4.63 0.09 -5.13
N VAL A 85 3.66 0.14 -4.22
CA VAL A 85 2.36 0.82 -4.40
C VAL A 85 2.07 1.80 -3.28
N ASP A 86 1.21 2.79 -3.55
CA ASP A 86 0.64 3.62 -2.49
C ASP A 86 -0.65 3.00 -1.96
N VAL A 87 -0.80 2.93 -0.64
CA VAL A 87 -2.01 2.44 0.03
C VAL A 87 -2.68 3.57 0.80
N LEU A 88 -3.92 3.88 0.42
CA LEU A 88 -4.77 4.85 1.10
C LEU A 88 -5.84 4.11 1.89
N MET A 89 -5.76 4.12 3.21
CA MET A 89 -6.68 3.40 4.09
C MET A 89 -7.23 4.30 5.18
N GLU A 90 -8.53 4.17 5.46
CA GLU A 90 -9.16 4.96 6.53
C GLU A 90 -8.47 4.71 7.87
N GLY A 91 -8.12 5.79 8.59
CA GLY A 91 -7.47 5.71 9.89
C GLY A 91 -5.97 5.37 9.86
N VAL A 92 -5.41 5.08 8.67
CA VAL A 92 -3.97 4.86 8.48
C VAL A 92 -3.37 6.10 7.81
N PRO A 93 -2.34 6.74 8.38
CA PRO A 93 -1.67 7.85 7.72
C PRO A 93 -1.03 7.39 6.41
N ALA A 94 -1.37 8.05 5.30
CA ALA A 94 -0.84 7.72 3.99
C ALA A 94 0.69 7.85 4.00
N ARG A 95 1.38 6.75 3.65
CA ARG A 95 2.82 6.72 3.47
C ARG A 95 3.09 6.72 1.97
N ARG A 96 3.83 7.72 1.50
CA ARG A 96 4.32 7.74 0.13
C ARG A 96 5.53 6.81 0.06
N VAL A 97 5.58 5.88 -0.89
CA VAL A 97 6.87 5.29 -1.26
C VAL A 97 7.70 6.42 -1.84
N ALA A 98 8.92 6.60 -1.36
CA ALA A 98 9.84 7.49 -2.06
C ALA A 98 10.14 6.85 -3.41
N GLY A 99 9.32 7.16 -4.42
CA GLY A 99 9.56 6.76 -5.79
C GLY A 99 10.97 7.20 -6.15
N GLU A 100 11.76 6.25 -6.62
CA GLU A 100 13.11 6.49 -7.07
C GLU A 100 13.10 7.55 -8.18
N ALA A 101 13.32 8.81 -7.82
CA ALA A 101 13.84 9.82 -8.71
C ALA A 101 15.35 9.56 -8.90
N ALA A 102 15.72 8.38 -9.40
CA ALA A 102 17.06 8.16 -9.92
C ALA A 102 17.13 8.71 -11.34
N GLY A 103 17.78 9.87 -11.46
CA GLY A 103 18.54 10.21 -12.66
C GLY A 103 17.82 11.07 -13.69
N ALA A 104 17.77 12.37 -13.43
CA ALA A 104 18.01 13.35 -14.49
C ALA A 104 19.05 14.34 -13.96
N GLY A 105 20.32 14.05 -14.27
CA GLY A 105 21.41 14.95 -13.96
C GLY A 105 21.34 16.21 -14.81
N GLU A 106 21.61 17.35 -14.18
CA GLU A 106 22.31 18.45 -14.83
C GLU A 106 23.45 18.86 -13.89
N ALA A 107 24.58 18.15 -14.04
CA ALA A 107 25.87 18.76 -13.80
C ALA A 107 26.09 19.76 -14.95
N GLY A 108 25.71 21.02 -14.72
CA GLY A 108 26.14 22.11 -15.59
C GLY A 108 27.67 22.18 -15.57
N PRO A 109 28.33 22.39 -16.72
CA PRO A 109 29.78 22.33 -16.80
C PRO A 109 30.39 23.47 -16.00
N GLY A 110 31.32 23.13 -15.11
CA GLY A 110 32.29 24.08 -14.62
C GLY A 110 33.26 24.42 -15.74
N GLU A 111 33.19 25.63 -16.27
CA GLU A 111 34.32 26.26 -16.96
C GLU A 111 34.97 27.23 -15.99
N GLY A 112 36.03 26.77 -15.34
CA GLY A 112 37.08 27.64 -14.81
C GLY A 112 38.15 27.83 -15.89
N GLY A 113 38.64 29.05 -16.06
CA GLY A 113 39.76 29.30 -16.97
C GLY A 113 40.07 30.77 -17.18
N ALA A 114 41.16 31.22 -16.56
CA ALA A 114 41.69 32.59 -16.53
C ALA A 114 42.27 33.11 -17.87
N GLY A 115 42.45 34.44 -17.93
CA GLY A 115 43.39 35.15 -18.83
C GLY A 115 43.06 36.65 -18.87
N GLU A 116 43.67 37.50 -18.02
CA GLU A 116 44.89 38.30 -18.27
C GLU A 116 44.83 39.29 -19.46
N GLY A 117 45.09 40.57 -19.16
CA GLY A 117 45.79 41.51 -20.05
C GLY A 117 44.98 42.67 -20.64
N GLY A 118 45.28 43.91 -20.21
CA GLY A 118 44.85 45.15 -20.87
C GLY A 118 44.82 46.36 -19.95
#